data_AF-A0A709T9D4-F1
#
_entry.id   AF-A0A709T9D4-F1
#
_cell.length_a   1.000
_cell.length_b   1.000
_cell.length_c   1.000
_cell.angle_alpha   90.00
_cell.angle_beta   90.00
_cell.angle_gamma   90.00
#
_symmetry.space_group_name_H-M   'P 1'
#
loop_
_entity.id
_entity.type
_entity.pdbx_description
1 polymer ?
#
loop_
_entity_poly.entity_id
_entity_poly.type
_entity_poly.pdbx_seq_one_letter_code
_entity_poly.pdbx_strand_id
1 'polypeptide(L)'
;MNDVTVVTSVTYPSPESLALVADVQYHEPYLSAALNRKFRGIVDPGFYAGFLPKPGGGMNLLITSVDGDKTAGAASVDIGEFYQVTIQHRKDISLALNAGKKYAIVLKGRYLLGEDTYQVNTASHIHAAEFVARTYTDSYQLGDGELLVCTVNIPAGVSTITQEMIDTSERINRTIGIDISDSVTSTRSDVAASSLAVKKAYDLAKSKYTAQDASTTQKGLVQLSSATNSTSEVLAATPKAVKAAYDLANGKQAADATLTALAALATAADKLPYFTGVDRAALTALTSVGRAILGKTSIQSVLDYLGLGEGSALPVG
;
A
#
# COMPACT_ATOMS: atom_id res chain seq x y z
N MET A 1 -55.84 52.00 -36.62
CA MET A 1 -54.56 51.72 -35.94
C MET A 1 -54.34 50.23 -36.04
N ASN A 2 -53.50 49.80 -36.98
CA ASN A 2 -53.13 48.39 -37.10
C ASN A 2 -52.14 48.10 -35.98
N ASP A 3 -52.60 47.38 -34.96
CA ASP A 3 -51.74 46.84 -33.93
C ASP A 3 -51.01 45.64 -34.54
N VAL A 4 -49.88 45.93 -35.19
CA VAL A 4 -48.97 44.90 -35.67
C VAL A 4 -48.27 44.37 -34.43
N THR A 5 -48.86 43.35 -33.80
CA THR A 5 -48.11 42.49 -32.89
C THR A 5 -47.00 41.84 -33.71
N VAL A 6 -45.80 42.41 -33.62
CA VAL A 6 -44.58 41.76 -34.08
C VAL A 6 -44.40 40.55 -33.18
N VAL A 7 -44.97 39.42 -33.59
CA VAL A 7 -44.53 38.11 -33.11
C VAL A 7 -43.11 37.99 -33.64
N THR A 8 -42.13 38.38 -32.83
CA THR A 8 -40.73 38.08 -33.11
C THR A 8 -40.62 36.57 -33.12
N SER A 9 -40.68 35.98 -34.32
CA SER A 9 -40.49 34.55 -34.50
C SER A 9 -39.09 34.21 -34.00
N VAL A 10 -39.01 33.47 -32.90
CA VAL A 10 -37.75 32.92 -32.41
C VAL A 10 -37.34 31.82 -33.38
N THR A 11 -36.14 31.96 -33.95
CA THR A 11 -35.57 30.97 -34.87
C THR A 11 -34.53 30.17 -34.11
N TYR A 12 -34.56 28.84 -34.28
CA TYR A 12 -33.64 27.91 -33.65
C TYR A 12 -32.58 27.45 -34.66
N PRO A 13 -31.32 27.26 -34.25
CA PRO A 13 -30.31 26.67 -35.12
C PRO A 13 -30.65 25.20 -35.41
N SER A 14 -30.17 24.67 -36.54
CA SER A 14 -30.28 23.23 -36.79
C SER A 14 -29.56 22.44 -35.69
N PRO A 15 -30.20 21.48 -35.01
CA PRO A 15 -29.58 20.73 -33.91
C PRO A 15 -28.29 20.00 -34.30
N GLU A 16 -28.14 19.66 -35.59
CA GLU A 16 -26.97 18.96 -36.13
C GLU A 16 -25.79 19.89 -36.43
N SER A 17 -26.01 21.21 -36.51
CA SER A 17 -24.93 22.17 -36.77
C SER A 17 -24.16 22.56 -35.50
N LEU A 18 -24.71 22.29 -34.32
CA LEU A 18 -24.11 22.61 -33.03
C LEU A 18 -23.11 21.52 -32.61
N ALA A 19 -21.84 21.90 -32.51
CA ALA A 19 -20.79 21.00 -32.00
C ALA A 19 -20.87 20.79 -30.48
N LEU A 20 -21.29 21.82 -29.75
CA LEU A 20 -21.59 21.78 -28.31
C LEU A 20 -23.04 22.15 -28.08
N VAL A 21 -23.71 21.39 -27.22
CA VAL A 21 -25.11 21.61 -26.84
C VAL A 21 -25.20 21.53 -25.32
N ALA A 22 -25.74 22.56 -24.68
CA ALA A 22 -26.06 22.51 -23.25
C ALA A 22 -27.49 22.01 -23.08
N ASP A 23 -27.70 20.88 -22.43
CA ASP A 23 -29.05 20.36 -22.20
C ASP A 23 -29.76 21.28 -21.19
N VAL A 24 -31.04 21.57 -21.44
CA VAL A 24 -31.89 22.41 -20.57
C VAL A 24 -31.48 23.89 -20.53
N GLN A 25 -31.89 24.61 -21.58
CA GLN A 25 -31.69 26.06 -21.74
C GLN A 25 -32.94 26.87 -21.34
N TYR A 26 -32.82 28.20 -21.27
CA TYR A 26 -33.70 29.10 -20.51
C TYR A 26 -35.20 29.18 -20.90
N HIS A 27 -35.69 28.68 -22.02
CA HIS A 27 -37.01 29.09 -22.55
C HIS A 27 -38.27 28.86 -21.65
N GLU A 28 -38.23 27.90 -20.71
CA GLU A 28 -39.29 27.67 -19.72
C GLU A 28 -38.76 27.82 -18.28
N PRO A 29 -38.78 29.04 -17.71
CA PRO A 29 -38.05 29.42 -16.49
C PRO A 29 -38.17 28.43 -15.33
N TYR A 30 -39.36 27.91 -15.07
CA TYR A 30 -39.61 27.06 -13.91
C TYR A 30 -39.21 25.61 -14.14
N LEU A 31 -39.40 25.08 -15.35
CA LEU A 31 -39.09 23.69 -15.67
C LEU A 31 -37.58 23.51 -15.85
N SER A 32 -36.94 24.40 -16.61
CA SER A 32 -35.50 24.37 -16.86
C SER A 32 -34.71 24.63 -15.58
N ALA A 33 -35.10 25.65 -14.79
CA ALA A 33 -34.45 25.92 -13.52
C ALA A 33 -34.66 24.82 -12.48
N ALA A 34 -35.85 24.19 -12.43
CA ALA A 34 -36.08 23.09 -11.49
C ALA A 34 -35.25 21.85 -11.84
N LEU A 35 -35.12 21.51 -13.13
CA LEU A 35 -34.32 20.38 -13.57
C LEU A 35 -32.82 20.63 -13.34
N ASN A 36 -32.32 21.82 -13.68
CA ASN A 36 -30.91 22.19 -13.45
C ASN A 36 -30.55 22.20 -11.96
N ARG A 37 -31.49 22.59 -11.06
CA ARG A 37 -31.29 22.50 -9.61
C ARG A 37 -31.32 21.06 -9.08
N LYS A 38 -32.04 20.14 -9.73
CA LYS A 38 -32.11 18.74 -9.29
C LYS A 38 -30.81 17.99 -9.54
N PHE A 39 -30.10 18.29 -10.62
CA PHE A 39 -28.79 17.69 -10.87
C PHE A 39 -27.73 18.18 -9.89
N ARG A 40 -27.82 19.46 -9.47
CA ARG A 40 -26.92 20.06 -8.49
C ARG A 40 -26.91 19.25 -7.19
N GLY A 41 -25.73 18.78 -6.81
CA GLY A 41 -25.52 17.96 -5.60
C GLY A 41 -25.86 16.47 -5.74
N ILE A 42 -26.38 16.04 -6.89
CA ILE A 42 -26.55 14.61 -7.24
C ILE A 42 -25.45 14.16 -8.19
N VAL A 43 -25.12 15.00 -9.17
CA VAL A 43 -24.08 14.77 -10.16
C VAL A 43 -22.92 15.72 -9.84
N ASP A 44 -21.70 15.21 -9.78
CA ASP A 44 -20.51 16.06 -9.59
C ASP A 44 -20.15 16.78 -10.89
N PRO A 45 -19.62 18.01 -10.84
CA PRO A 45 -19.08 18.65 -12.03
C PRO A 45 -17.84 17.89 -12.54
N GLY A 46 -17.73 17.76 -13.87
CA GLY A 46 -16.64 17.06 -14.55
C GLY A 46 -17.03 16.45 -15.90
N PHE A 47 -16.10 15.70 -16.48
CA PHE A 47 -16.29 15.05 -17.78
C PHE A 47 -16.59 13.56 -17.62
N TYR A 48 -17.67 13.10 -18.25
CA TYR A 48 -18.18 11.72 -18.17
C TYR A 48 -17.93 10.89 -19.43
N ALA A 49 -17.64 11.54 -20.55
CA ALA A 49 -17.32 10.93 -21.84
C ALA A 49 -16.70 11.97 -22.77
N GLY A 50 -15.83 11.57 -23.70
CA GLY A 50 -15.35 12.46 -24.78
C GLY A 50 -14.54 13.64 -24.25
N PHE A 51 -14.58 14.78 -24.96
CA PHE A 51 -13.81 16.00 -24.66
C PHE A 51 -12.29 15.76 -24.58
N LEU A 52 -11.78 14.82 -25.38
CA LEU A 52 -10.37 14.42 -25.31
C LEU A 52 -9.53 15.33 -26.22
N PRO A 53 -8.56 16.06 -25.67
CA PRO A 53 -7.67 16.88 -26.47
C PRO A 53 -6.60 16.02 -27.15
N LYS A 54 -6.40 16.24 -28.45
CA LYS A 54 -5.34 15.61 -29.25
C LYS A 54 -4.75 16.61 -30.25
N PRO A 55 -3.55 16.35 -30.79
CA PRO A 55 -3.02 17.13 -31.90
C PRO A 55 -3.98 17.12 -33.10
N GLY A 56 -4.35 18.31 -33.58
CA GLY A 56 -5.23 18.50 -34.75
C GLY A 56 -4.49 18.71 -36.07
N GLY A 57 -3.16 18.69 -36.03
CA GLY A 57 -2.29 19.03 -37.16
C GLY A 57 -1.92 20.53 -37.17
N GLY A 58 -0.62 20.81 -37.35
CA GLY A 58 -0.10 22.17 -37.24
C GLY A 58 -0.38 22.76 -35.86
N MET A 59 -0.68 24.05 -35.80
CA MET A 59 -0.93 24.79 -34.55
C MET A 59 -2.36 24.65 -34.01
N ASN A 60 -3.05 23.57 -34.38
CA ASN A 60 -4.42 23.32 -33.96
C ASN A 60 -4.48 22.21 -32.90
N LEU A 61 -5.19 22.51 -31.80
CA LEU A 61 -5.61 21.53 -30.83
C LEU A 61 -6.99 21.01 -31.23
N LEU A 62 -7.11 19.71 -31.45
CA LEU A 62 -8.39 19.08 -31.76
C LEU A 62 -8.96 18.48 -30.49
N ILE A 63 -10.16 18.89 -30.11
CA ILE A 63 -10.92 18.28 -29.03
C ILE A 63 -11.90 17.31 -29.66
N THR A 64 -11.83 16.04 -29.29
CA THR A 64 -12.71 15.00 -29.87
C THR A 64 -14.00 14.86 -29.10
N SER A 65 -15.07 14.62 -29.86
CA SER A 65 -16.40 14.29 -29.37
C SER A 65 -16.50 12.83 -28.94
N VAL A 66 -15.82 11.92 -29.64
CA VAL A 66 -15.87 10.47 -29.38
C VAL A 66 -14.82 9.99 -28.38
N ASP A 67 -15.20 8.97 -27.61
CA ASP A 67 -14.39 8.23 -26.64
C ASP A 67 -14.78 6.75 -26.67
N GLY A 68 -14.00 5.95 -27.39
CA GLY A 68 -14.28 4.52 -27.62
C GLY A 68 -15.63 4.29 -28.31
N ASP A 69 -16.51 3.53 -27.65
CA ASP A 69 -17.84 3.16 -28.16
C ASP A 69 -18.89 4.27 -28.00
N LYS A 70 -18.56 5.38 -27.31
CA LYS A 70 -19.50 6.47 -27.07
C LYS A 70 -19.57 7.40 -28.29
N THR A 71 -20.78 7.72 -28.72
CA THR A 71 -21.06 8.53 -29.91
C THR A 71 -20.97 10.04 -29.69
N ALA A 72 -20.89 10.50 -28.44
CA ALA A 72 -20.75 11.91 -28.08
C ALA A 72 -20.08 12.06 -26.70
N GLY A 73 -19.48 13.23 -26.47
CA GLY A 73 -18.93 13.61 -25.18
C GLY A 73 -20.02 14.13 -24.26
N ALA A 74 -19.85 13.94 -22.94
CA ALA A 74 -20.75 14.45 -21.92
C ALA A 74 -19.95 15.08 -20.77
N ALA A 75 -20.34 16.29 -20.37
CA ALA A 75 -19.79 16.99 -19.22
C ALA A 75 -20.93 17.57 -18.36
N SER A 76 -20.69 17.75 -17.07
CA SER A 76 -21.59 18.46 -16.16
C SER A 76 -20.87 19.64 -15.55
N VAL A 77 -21.50 20.81 -15.55
CA VAL A 77 -20.89 22.07 -15.12
C VAL A 77 -21.78 22.78 -14.12
N ASP A 78 -21.18 23.18 -13.00
CA ASP A 78 -21.83 23.99 -11.98
C ASP A 78 -21.86 25.46 -12.39
N ILE A 79 -23.03 26.08 -12.30
CA ILE A 79 -23.26 27.50 -12.63
C ILE A 79 -23.90 28.19 -11.43
N GLY A 80 -23.16 29.12 -10.85
CA GLY A 80 -23.46 29.76 -9.58
C GLY A 80 -23.60 28.74 -8.44
N GLU A 81 -24.39 29.13 -7.45
CA GLU A 81 -24.65 28.31 -6.27
C GLU A 81 -25.68 27.20 -6.51
N PHE A 82 -26.63 27.44 -7.41
CA PHE A 82 -27.86 26.63 -7.47
C PHE A 82 -28.01 25.76 -8.71
N TYR A 83 -27.34 26.10 -9.82
CA TYR A 83 -27.61 25.44 -11.09
C TYR A 83 -26.48 24.50 -11.47
N GLN A 84 -26.86 23.45 -12.18
CA GLN A 84 -25.94 22.58 -12.87
C GLN A 84 -26.49 22.30 -14.27
N VAL A 85 -25.62 22.31 -15.27
CA VAL A 85 -25.98 22.14 -16.68
C VAL A 85 -25.10 21.07 -17.29
N THR A 86 -25.72 20.15 -18.03
CA THR A 86 -24.99 19.14 -18.79
C THR A 86 -24.68 19.65 -20.18
N ILE A 87 -23.50 19.33 -20.69
CA ILE A 87 -23.02 19.74 -22.02
C ILE A 87 -22.67 18.49 -22.81
N GLN A 88 -23.25 18.37 -24.00
CA GLN A 88 -22.91 17.36 -24.98
C GLN A 88 -21.95 17.90 -26.03
N HIS A 89 -20.91 17.13 -26.33
CA HIS A 89 -19.99 17.39 -27.42
C HIS A 89 -20.28 16.41 -28.56
N ARG A 90 -20.93 16.92 -29.60
CA ARG A 90 -21.47 16.12 -30.71
C ARG A 90 -20.54 16.05 -31.92
N LYS A 91 -19.65 17.02 -32.07
CA LYS A 91 -18.72 17.10 -33.20
C LYS A 91 -17.40 17.69 -32.74
N ASP A 92 -16.30 17.13 -33.26
CA ASP A 92 -14.95 17.59 -32.95
C ASP A 92 -14.76 19.09 -33.22
N ILE A 93 -14.03 19.76 -32.32
CA ILE A 93 -13.73 21.18 -32.41
C ILE A 93 -12.22 21.37 -32.51
N SER A 94 -11.80 22.18 -33.48
CA SER A 94 -10.40 22.57 -33.68
C SER A 94 -10.17 23.98 -33.12
N LEU A 95 -9.21 24.11 -32.21
CA LEU A 95 -8.80 25.38 -31.61
C LEU A 95 -7.42 25.77 -32.12
N ALA A 96 -7.34 26.93 -32.78
CA ALA A 96 -6.07 27.48 -33.23
C ALA A 96 -5.33 28.14 -32.04
N LEU A 97 -4.10 27.70 -31.78
CA LEU A 97 -3.24 28.22 -30.72
C LEU A 97 -1.98 28.86 -31.31
N ASN A 98 -1.30 29.70 -30.53
CA ASN A 98 -0.05 30.35 -30.96
C ASN A 98 1.15 29.84 -30.17
N ALA A 99 2.30 29.73 -30.82
CA ALA A 99 3.54 29.23 -30.20
C ALA A 99 4.09 30.19 -29.12
N GLY A 100 4.93 29.66 -28.24
CA GLY A 100 5.59 30.44 -27.18
C GLY A 100 4.69 30.80 -26.00
N LYS A 101 3.58 30.10 -25.79
CA LYS A 101 2.61 30.35 -24.72
C LYS A 101 2.11 29.04 -24.11
N LYS A 102 1.75 29.09 -22.82
CA LYS A 102 1.00 28.05 -22.13
C LYS A 102 -0.48 28.43 -22.11
N TYR A 103 -1.35 27.52 -22.53
CA TYR A 103 -2.80 27.73 -22.55
C TYR A 103 -3.51 26.84 -21.53
N ALA A 104 -4.58 27.35 -20.94
CA ALA A 104 -5.65 26.59 -20.32
C ALA A 104 -6.78 26.48 -21.33
N ILE A 105 -7.19 25.26 -21.66
CA ILE A 105 -8.32 25.00 -22.53
C ILE A 105 -9.50 24.66 -21.64
N VAL A 106 -10.51 25.53 -21.65
CA VAL A 106 -11.61 25.49 -20.71
C VAL A 106 -12.90 25.26 -21.47
N LEU A 107 -13.69 24.29 -21.01
CA LEU A 107 -15.09 24.17 -21.39
C LEU A 107 -15.89 25.11 -20.50
N LYS A 108 -16.61 26.06 -21.11
CA LYS A 108 -17.47 27.00 -20.41
C LYS A 108 -18.92 26.72 -20.75
N GLY A 109 -19.72 26.41 -19.73
CA GLY A 109 -21.18 26.37 -19.80
C GLY A 109 -21.79 27.70 -19.36
N ARG A 110 -22.91 28.11 -19.96
CA ARG A 110 -23.63 29.32 -19.59
C ARG A 110 -25.12 29.02 -19.41
N TYR A 111 -25.67 29.54 -18.33
CA TYR A 111 -27.10 29.52 -18.04
C TYR A 111 -27.41 30.71 -17.15
N LEU A 112 -28.22 31.63 -17.64
CA LEU A 112 -28.70 32.77 -16.87
C LEU A 112 -30.18 32.99 -17.14
N LEU A 113 -30.94 33.20 -16.07
CA LEU A 113 -32.37 33.47 -16.16
C LEU A 113 -32.61 34.80 -16.88
N GLY A 114 -33.37 34.79 -17.98
CA GLY A 114 -33.72 36.00 -18.73
C GLY A 114 -32.84 36.24 -19.96
N GLU A 115 -31.78 35.46 -20.15
CA GLU A 115 -30.89 35.60 -21.31
C GLU A 115 -31.04 34.40 -22.25
N ASP A 116 -31.37 34.70 -23.51
CA ASP A 116 -31.39 33.70 -24.57
C ASP A 116 -29.97 33.40 -25.03
N THR A 117 -29.64 32.12 -25.17
CA THR A 117 -28.43 31.67 -25.84
C THR A 117 -28.71 31.41 -27.32
N TYR A 118 -27.66 31.38 -28.15
CA TYR A 118 -27.75 31.06 -29.58
C TYR A 118 -28.50 29.73 -29.84
N GLN A 119 -28.41 28.80 -28.89
CA GLN A 119 -29.07 27.49 -28.96
C GLN A 119 -30.60 27.59 -28.93
N VAL A 120 -31.16 28.60 -28.25
CA VAL A 120 -32.61 28.82 -28.15
C VAL A 120 -33.09 30.02 -28.97
N ASN A 121 -32.18 30.86 -29.47
CA ASN A 121 -32.48 32.01 -30.29
C ASN A 121 -31.28 32.38 -31.17
N THR A 122 -31.35 32.15 -32.48
CA THR A 122 -30.24 32.44 -33.40
C THR A 122 -29.83 33.91 -33.48
N ALA A 123 -30.64 34.84 -32.97
CA ALA A 123 -30.28 36.25 -32.87
C ALA A 123 -29.34 36.56 -31.70
N SER A 124 -29.19 35.64 -30.74
CA SER A 124 -28.28 35.80 -29.60
C SER A 124 -26.83 35.53 -29.99
N HIS A 125 -25.91 36.34 -29.46
CA HIS A 125 -24.47 36.13 -29.58
C HIS A 125 -23.89 35.31 -28.42
N ILE A 126 -24.72 34.86 -27.49
CA ILE A 126 -24.29 34.14 -26.29
C ILE A 126 -24.30 32.64 -26.59
N HIS A 127 -23.14 31.99 -26.57
CA HIS A 127 -23.07 30.54 -26.68
C HIS A 127 -23.44 29.87 -25.36
N ALA A 128 -24.31 28.85 -25.42
CA ALA A 128 -24.70 28.05 -24.26
C ALA A 128 -23.54 27.21 -23.71
N ALA A 129 -22.66 26.77 -24.60
CA ALA A 129 -21.41 26.11 -24.27
C ALA A 129 -20.34 26.50 -25.30
N GLU A 130 -19.11 26.73 -24.86
CA GLU A 130 -17.98 27.06 -25.73
C GLU A 130 -16.66 26.57 -25.14
N PHE A 131 -15.65 26.38 -25.99
CA PHE A 131 -14.27 26.22 -25.54
C PHE A 131 -13.56 27.57 -25.56
N VAL A 132 -12.86 27.88 -24.47
CA VAL A 132 -12.07 29.09 -24.34
C VAL A 132 -10.62 28.72 -24.10
N ALA A 133 -9.72 29.23 -24.94
CA ALA A 133 -8.28 29.14 -24.72
C ALA A 133 -7.81 30.41 -23.98
N ARG A 134 -7.28 30.25 -22.77
CA ARG A 134 -6.74 31.37 -21.98
C ARG A 134 -5.26 31.15 -21.70
N THR A 135 -4.51 32.23 -21.49
CA THR A 135 -3.13 32.09 -21.02
C THR A 135 -3.12 31.49 -19.62
N TYR A 136 -2.38 30.40 -19.43
CA TYR A 136 -2.26 29.71 -18.16
C TYR A 136 -1.08 30.27 -17.36
N THR A 137 -1.35 30.59 -16.10
CA THR A 137 -0.37 31.00 -15.09
C THR A 137 -0.52 30.10 -13.87
N ASP A 138 0.48 30.05 -12.99
CA ASP A 138 0.42 29.20 -11.78
C ASP A 138 -0.69 29.64 -10.80
N SER A 139 -1.21 30.85 -10.98
CA SER A 139 -2.35 31.43 -10.25
C SER A 139 -3.69 31.29 -10.99
N TYR A 140 -3.76 30.49 -12.05
CA TYR A 140 -4.98 30.34 -12.85
C TYR A 140 -6.10 29.71 -12.02
N GLN A 141 -7.25 30.36 -11.99
CA GLN A 141 -8.46 29.85 -11.34
C GLN A 141 -9.57 29.71 -12.38
N LEU A 142 -10.29 28.60 -12.31
CA LEU A 142 -11.49 28.40 -13.10
C LEU A 142 -12.58 29.35 -12.61
N GLY A 143 -13.27 29.99 -13.56
CA GLY A 143 -14.44 30.82 -13.27
C GLY A 143 -15.70 30.00 -13.02
N ASP A 144 -16.79 30.71 -12.77
CA ASP A 144 -18.11 30.09 -12.69
C ASP A 144 -18.51 29.47 -14.05
N GLY A 145 -19.10 28.28 -14.03
CA GLY A 145 -19.46 27.58 -15.26
C GLY A 145 -18.27 27.01 -16.04
N GLU A 146 -17.10 26.80 -15.44
CA GLU A 146 -15.88 26.41 -16.15
C GLU A 146 -15.29 25.07 -15.69
N LEU A 147 -14.87 24.25 -16.66
CA LEU A 147 -14.10 23.03 -16.45
C LEU A 147 -12.81 23.07 -17.27
N LEU A 148 -11.69 22.69 -16.64
CA LEU A 148 -10.41 22.55 -17.34
C LEU A 148 -10.39 21.25 -18.16
N VAL A 149 -10.24 21.37 -19.48
CA VAL A 149 -10.09 20.22 -20.39
C VAL A 149 -8.64 19.75 -20.40
N CYS A 150 -7.71 20.69 -20.57
CA CYS A 150 -6.27 20.44 -20.51
C CYS A 150 -5.50 21.76 -20.37
N THR A 151 -4.23 21.65 -20.00
CA THR A 151 -3.26 22.69 -20.29
C THR A 151 -2.41 22.29 -21.51
N VAL A 152 -1.98 23.28 -22.28
CA VAL A 152 -1.12 23.05 -23.45
C VAL A 152 0.08 23.97 -23.35
N ASN A 153 1.27 23.39 -23.16
CA ASN A 153 2.52 24.15 -23.11
C ASN A 153 3.21 24.13 -24.47
N ILE A 154 3.15 25.23 -25.21
CA ILE A 154 3.71 25.31 -26.57
C ILE A 154 5.01 26.11 -26.54
N PRO A 155 6.19 25.48 -26.73
CA PRO A 155 7.47 26.18 -26.78
C PRO A 155 7.53 27.19 -27.93
N ALA A 156 8.41 28.19 -27.81
CA ALA A 156 8.69 29.12 -28.91
C ALA A 156 9.36 28.39 -30.09
N GLY A 157 9.03 28.79 -31.33
CA GLY A 157 9.62 28.24 -32.56
C GLY A 157 9.01 26.93 -33.06
N VAL A 158 8.02 26.37 -32.35
CA VAL A 158 7.29 25.17 -32.76
C VAL A 158 6.20 25.52 -33.80
N SER A 159 6.02 24.67 -34.80
CA SER A 159 5.01 24.81 -35.86
C SER A 159 3.87 23.77 -35.77
N THR A 160 3.96 22.80 -34.86
CA THR A 160 2.92 21.81 -34.63
C THR A 160 2.74 21.48 -33.16
N ILE A 161 1.50 21.34 -32.71
CA ILE A 161 1.20 20.80 -31.37
C ILE A 161 1.45 19.30 -31.38
N THR A 162 2.15 18.79 -30.37
CA THR A 162 2.40 17.35 -30.16
C THR A 162 1.67 16.86 -28.92
N GLN A 163 1.53 15.53 -28.78
CA GLN A 163 0.84 14.94 -27.63
C GLN A 163 1.52 15.29 -26.29
N GLU A 164 2.85 15.39 -26.27
CA GLU A 164 3.63 15.72 -25.07
C GLU A 164 3.41 17.15 -24.57
N MET A 165 2.92 18.03 -25.44
CA MET A 165 2.59 19.42 -25.07
C MET A 165 1.23 19.52 -24.37
N ILE A 166 0.42 18.47 -24.40
CA ILE A 166 -0.96 18.45 -23.87
C ILE A 166 -0.94 17.72 -22.51
N ASP A 167 -1.31 18.45 -21.46
CA ASP A 167 -1.43 17.91 -20.11
C ASP A 167 -2.90 17.88 -19.68
N THR A 168 -3.38 16.69 -19.34
CA THR A 168 -4.76 16.42 -18.88
C THR A 168 -4.82 16.02 -17.41
N SER A 169 -3.72 16.13 -16.67
CA SER A 169 -3.63 15.69 -15.26
C SER A 169 -4.62 16.42 -14.33
N GLU A 170 -4.88 17.70 -14.61
CA GLU A 170 -5.83 18.53 -13.86
C GLU A 170 -7.28 18.39 -14.35
N ARG A 171 -7.53 17.56 -15.39
CA ARG A 171 -8.88 17.32 -15.93
C ARG A 171 -9.69 16.45 -14.96
N ILE A 172 -10.86 16.94 -14.56
CA ILE A 172 -11.76 16.22 -13.64
C ILE A 172 -12.61 15.22 -14.44
N ASN A 173 -12.12 13.99 -14.58
CA ASN A 173 -12.87 12.89 -15.17
C ASN A 173 -13.77 12.24 -14.11
N ARG A 174 -15.01 11.96 -14.48
CA ARG A 174 -16.04 11.36 -13.62
C ARG A 174 -16.63 10.12 -14.30
N THR A 175 -17.02 9.14 -13.51
CA THR A 175 -17.79 8.00 -13.98
C THR A 175 -19.16 8.04 -13.31
N ILE A 176 -20.22 7.73 -14.06
CA ILE A 176 -21.54 7.45 -13.47
C ILE A 176 -21.64 5.94 -13.31
N GLY A 177 -21.65 5.44 -12.08
CA GLY A 177 -21.70 4.02 -11.77
C GLY A 177 -20.54 3.55 -10.90
N ILE A 178 -20.37 2.24 -10.79
CA ILE A 178 -19.26 1.62 -10.07
C ILE A 178 -18.36 0.94 -11.10
N ASP A 179 -17.09 1.32 -11.14
CA ASP A 179 -16.08 0.67 -11.97
C ASP A 179 -15.72 -0.69 -11.36
N ILE A 180 -15.68 -1.75 -12.18
CA ILE A 180 -15.20 -3.06 -11.72
C ILE A 180 -13.69 -3.13 -11.98
N SER A 181 -12.91 -3.41 -10.93
CA SER A 181 -11.44 -3.43 -11.01
C SER A 181 -10.82 -4.69 -10.44
N ASP A 182 -9.69 -5.10 -11.02
CA ASP A 182 -8.84 -6.18 -10.52
C ASP A 182 -7.85 -5.74 -9.43
N SER A 183 -7.91 -4.46 -9.01
CA SER A 183 -7.10 -3.89 -7.94
C SER A 183 -7.57 -4.38 -6.57
N VAL A 184 -6.62 -4.77 -5.71
CA VAL A 184 -6.87 -5.22 -4.32
C VAL A 184 -6.45 -4.20 -3.26
N THR A 185 -6.07 -3.00 -3.68
CA THR A 185 -5.57 -1.92 -2.80
C THR A 185 -6.23 -0.58 -3.08
N SER A 186 -7.29 -0.55 -3.89
CA SER A 186 -8.01 0.69 -4.18
C SER A 186 -8.67 1.25 -2.93
N THR A 187 -8.58 2.55 -2.73
CA THR A 187 -9.29 3.31 -1.68
C THR A 187 -10.46 4.12 -2.24
N ARG A 188 -10.69 4.03 -3.55
CA ARG A 188 -11.81 4.70 -4.24
C ARG A 188 -13.14 4.04 -3.87
N SER A 189 -14.15 4.86 -3.56
CA SER A 189 -15.50 4.42 -3.21
C SER A 189 -16.39 4.07 -4.41
N ASP A 190 -15.98 4.48 -5.61
CA ASP A 190 -16.66 4.24 -6.89
C ASP A 190 -16.08 3.04 -7.64
N VAL A 191 -15.29 2.19 -6.98
CA VAL A 191 -14.68 0.99 -7.58
C VAL A 191 -15.08 -0.27 -6.78
N ALA A 192 -15.74 -1.21 -7.44
CA ALA A 192 -16.01 -2.55 -6.90
C ALA A 192 -14.89 -3.53 -7.28
N ALA A 193 -14.66 -4.50 -6.39
CA ALA A 193 -13.71 -5.59 -6.64
C ALA A 193 -14.29 -6.58 -7.68
N SER A 194 -13.49 -6.91 -8.69
CA SER A 194 -13.78 -8.02 -9.60
C SER A 194 -13.57 -9.38 -8.93
N SER A 195 -14.06 -10.46 -9.56
CA SER A 195 -13.75 -11.83 -9.12
C SER A 195 -12.25 -12.15 -9.17
N LEU A 196 -11.49 -11.52 -10.08
CA LEU A 196 -10.03 -11.66 -10.13
C LEU A 196 -9.35 -10.91 -8.98
N ALA A 197 -9.83 -9.71 -8.59
CA ALA A 197 -9.36 -9.03 -7.38
C ALA A 197 -9.60 -9.90 -6.14
N VAL A 198 -10.80 -10.47 -6.00
CA VAL A 198 -11.14 -11.38 -4.90
C VAL A 198 -10.24 -12.61 -4.91
N LYS A 199 -9.98 -13.21 -6.08
CA LYS A 199 -9.06 -14.35 -6.21
C LYS A 199 -7.63 -13.98 -5.80
N LYS A 200 -7.10 -12.83 -6.24
CA LYS A 200 -5.77 -12.35 -5.85
C LYS A 200 -5.67 -12.13 -4.34
N ALA A 201 -6.68 -11.50 -3.73
CA ALA A 201 -6.73 -11.30 -2.29
C ALA A 201 -6.79 -12.64 -1.54
N TYR A 202 -7.57 -13.59 -2.02
CA TYR A 202 -7.65 -14.94 -1.48
C TYR A 202 -6.31 -15.68 -1.59
N ASP A 203 -5.63 -15.64 -2.75
CA ASP A 203 -4.33 -16.29 -2.93
C ASP A 203 -3.24 -15.64 -2.07
N LEU A 204 -3.26 -14.31 -1.92
CA LEU A 204 -2.36 -13.59 -1.02
C LEU A 204 -2.58 -13.98 0.45
N ALA A 205 -3.84 -14.04 0.88
CA ALA A 205 -4.17 -14.53 2.22
C ALA A 205 -3.74 -15.99 2.38
N LYS A 206 -4.06 -16.86 1.41
CA LYS A 206 -3.70 -18.27 1.42
C LYS A 206 -2.19 -18.45 1.49
N SER A 207 -1.38 -17.75 0.70
CA SER A 207 0.08 -17.86 0.73
C SER A 207 0.71 -17.37 2.04
N LYS A 208 0.14 -16.35 2.69
CA LYS A 208 0.59 -15.90 4.02
C LYS A 208 0.16 -16.83 5.16
N TYR A 209 -0.95 -17.54 4.99
CA TYR A 209 -1.57 -18.38 6.04
C TYR A 209 -1.56 -19.89 5.77
N THR A 210 -0.99 -20.37 4.66
CA THR A 210 -0.55 -21.77 4.53
C THR A 210 0.67 -21.94 5.39
N ALA A 211 0.42 -21.99 6.69
CA ALA A 211 1.43 -22.15 7.69
C ALA A 211 2.02 -23.56 7.52
N GLN A 212 3.26 -23.62 7.05
CA GLN A 212 4.02 -24.85 6.97
C GLN A 212 4.57 -25.17 8.36
N ASP A 213 4.70 -26.45 8.69
CA ASP A 213 5.40 -26.85 9.90
C ASP A 213 6.87 -26.44 9.81
N ALA A 214 7.45 -25.98 10.92
CA ALA A 214 8.86 -25.63 10.92
C ALA A 214 9.72 -26.88 10.81
N SER A 215 10.86 -26.74 10.14
CA SER A 215 11.93 -27.73 10.10
C SER A 215 13.27 -27.05 10.36
N THR A 216 14.34 -27.82 10.41
CA THR A 216 15.71 -27.27 10.53
C THR A 216 16.16 -26.48 9.30
N THR A 217 15.47 -26.62 8.16
CA THR A 217 15.79 -25.93 6.89
C THR A 217 14.69 -24.99 6.43
N GLN A 218 13.51 -25.04 7.04
CA GLN A 218 12.34 -24.24 6.66
C GLN A 218 11.71 -23.58 7.89
N LYS A 219 11.49 -22.26 7.80
CA LYS A 219 10.72 -21.53 8.82
C LYS A 219 9.25 -21.95 8.74
N GLY A 220 8.61 -22.11 9.90
CA GLY A 220 7.22 -22.55 9.99
C GLY A 220 6.63 -22.41 11.40
N LEU A 221 5.47 -23.02 11.62
CA LEU A 221 4.84 -23.12 12.94
C LEU A 221 5.40 -24.28 13.75
N VAL A 222 5.42 -24.13 15.07
CA VAL A 222 5.79 -25.20 16.01
C VAL A 222 4.84 -25.18 17.19
N GLN A 223 4.40 -26.35 17.66
CA GLN A 223 3.66 -26.48 18.90
C GLN A 223 4.63 -26.55 20.09
N LEU A 224 4.32 -25.79 21.14
CA LEU A 224 5.16 -25.69 22.33
C LEU A 224 4.85 -26.82 23.33
N SER A 225 5.89 -27.41 23.92
CA SER A 225 5.78 -28.39 25.00
C SER A 225 6.51 -27.92 26.26
N SER A 226 5.87 -28.18 27.41
CA SER A 226 6.47 -27.94 28.73
C SER A 226 7.00 -29.23 29.39
N ALA A 227 6.98 -30.36 28.69
CA ALA A 227 7.56 -31.60 29.20
C ALA A 227 9.09 -31.53 29.27
N THR A 228 9.68 -32.00 30.36
CA THR A 228 11.14 -31.98 30.59
C THR A 228 11.86 -33.24 30.08
N ASN A 229 11.12 -34.21 29.55
CA ASN A 229 11.60 -35.50 29.06
C ASN A 229 10.99 -35.89 27.70
N SER A 230 10.52 -34.91 26.93
CA SER A 230 9.93 -35.14 25.61
C SER A 230 10.98 -35.63 24.62
N THR A 231 10.66 -36.68 23.86
CA THR A 231 11.46 -37.19 22.73
C THR A 231 10.98 -36.67 21.37
N SER A 232 9.99 -35.77 21.36
CA SER A 232 9.42 -35.22 20.13
C SER A 232 10.39 -34.28 19.42
N GLU A 233 10.62 -34.52 18.13
CA GLU A 233 11.45 -33.67 17.25
C GLU A 233 10.65 -32.56 16.56
N VAL A 234 9.32 -32.59 16.66
CA VAL A 234 8.41 -31.60 16.03
C VAL A 234 7.85 -30.55 17.00
N LEU A 235 8.20 -30.64 18.29
CA LEU A 235 7.72 -29.73 19.32
C LEU A 235 8.88 -28.91 19.86
N ALA A 236 8.67 -27.61 20.08
CA ALA A 236 9.68 -26.74 20.68
C ALA A 236 9.55 -26.74 22.22
N ALA A 237 10.69 -26.77 22.91
CA ALA A 237 10.73 -26.65 24.35
C ALA A 237 10.38 -25.22 24.79
N THR A 238 9.52 -25.10 25.79
CA THR A 238 9.23 -23.80 26.44
C THR A 238 10.33 -23.39 27.42
N PRO A 239 10.47 -22.09 27.74
CA PRO A 239 11.33 -21.64 28.84
C PRO A 239 11.02 -22.33 30.17
N LYS A 240 9.75 -22.71 30.40
CA LYS A 240 9.33 -23.48 31.57
C LYS A 240 9.96 -24.88 31.62
N ALA A 241 9.94 -25.62 30.50
CA ALA A 241 10.60 -26.92 30.42
C ALA A 241 12.11 -26.81 30.64
N VAL A 242 12.76 -25.82 29.99
CA VAL A 242 14.21 -25.59 30.13
C VAL A 242 14.57 -25.26 31.58
N LYS A 243 13.80 -24.38 32.23
CA LYS A 243 14.04 -24.04 33.63
C LYS A 243 13.84 -25.24 34.56
N ALA A 244 12.78 -26.01 34.37
CA ALA A 244 12.52 -27.19 35.19
C ALA A 244 13.60 -28.28 35.02
N ALA A 245 14.11 -28.48 33.80
CA ALA A 245 15.23 -29.39 33.55
C ALA A 245 16.53 -28.89 34.20
N TYR A 246 16.80 -27.59 34.12
CA TYR A 246 17.95 -26.95 34.79
C TYR A 246 17.89 -27.09 36.31
N ASP A 247 16.74 -26.80 36.92
CA ASP A 247 16.54 -26.91 38.37
C ASP A 247 16.71 -28.37 38.84
N LEU A 248 16.16 -29.32 38.08
CA LEU A 248 16.34 -30.75 38.35
C LEU A 248 17.82 -31.16 38.30
N ALA A 249 18.58 -30.68 37.31
CA ALA A 249 20.01 -30.97 37.19
C ALA A 249 20.82 -30.37 38.35
N ASN A 250 20.54 -29.11 38.72
CA ASN A 250 21.20 -28.44 39.84
C ASN A 250 20.91 -29.14 41.18
N GLY A 251 19.75 -29.78 41.34
CA GLY A 251 19.38 -30.53 42.55
C GLY A 251 20.01 -31.93 42.69
N LYS A 252 20.60 -32.51 41.63
CA LYS A 252 21.09 -33.90 41.67
C LYS A 252 22.29 -34.11 42.59
N GLN A 253 23.21 -33.14 42.67
CA GLN A 253 24.38 -33.27 43.54
C GLN A 253 23.98 -33.36 45.02
N ALA A 254 22.96 -32.61 45.43
CA ALA A 254 22.45 -32.61 46.80
C ALA A 254 21.62 -33.87 47.15
N ALA A 255 21.17 -34.63 46.15
CA ALA A 255 20.36 -35.83 46.36
C ALA A 255 21.19 -37.09 46.68
N ASP A 256 22.50 -37.07 46.41
CA ASP A 256 23.42 -38.14 46.77
C ASP A 256 24.29 -37.71 47.96
N ALA A 257 24.07 -38.37 49.10
CA ALA A 257 24.68 -37.99 50.36
C ALA A 257 26.19 -38.28 50.39
N THR A 258 26.66 -39.28 49.63
CA THR A 258 28.09 -39.59 49.49
C THR A 258 28.81 -38.54 48.64
N LEU A 259 28.24 -38.13 47.50
CA LEU A 259 28.77 -37.03 46.68
C LEU A 259 28.77 -35.71 47.45
N THR A 260 27.72 -35.45 48.23
CA THR A 260 27.65 -34.27 49.10
C THR A 260 28.77 -34.29 50.14
N ALA A 261 29.01 -35.44 50.79
CA ALA A 261 30.07 -35.59 51.78
C ALA A 261 31.47 -35.37 51.18
N LEU A 262 31.72 -35.85 49.95
CA LEU A 262 32.99 -35.63 49.25
C LEU A 262 33.14 -34.17 48.78
N ALA A 263 32.09 -33.55 48.25
CA ALA A 263 32.10 -32.17 47.78
C ALA A 263 32.28 -31.15 48.92
N ALA A 264 31.89 -31.52 50.14
CA ALA A 264 32.07 -30.69 51.34
C ALA A 264 33.49 -30.73 51.93
N LEU A 265 34.38 -31.60 51.43
CA LEU A 265 35.76 -31.67 51.91
C LEU A 265 36.56 -30.42 51.51
N ALA A 266 37.28 -29.83 52.46
CA ALA A 266 38.15 -28.70 52.19
C ALA A 266 39.29 -29.10 51.24
N THR A 267 39.41 -28.42 50.10
CA THR A 267 40.52 -28.68 49.16
C THR A 267 41.84 -28.21 49.78
N ALA A 268 42.80 -29.12 49.88
CA ALA A 268 44.14 -28.83 50.40
C ALA A 268 45.18 -29.79 49.81
N ALA A 269 46.41 -29.31 49.64
CA ALA A 269 47.54 -30.14 49.25
C ALA A 269 47.81 -31.20 50.33
N ASP A 270 48.42 -32.31 49.92
CA ASP A 270 48.88 -33.38 50.82
C ASP A 270 47.77 -33.99 51.70
N LYS A 271 46.53 -34.02 51.21
CA LYS A 271 45.38 -34.67 51.86
C LYS A 271 44.85 -35.84 51.05
N LEU A 272 44.39 -36.88 51.75
CA LEU A 272 43.67 -38.02 51.17
C LEU A 272 42.24 -38.07 51.73
N PRO A 273 41.20 -37.99 50.88
CA PRO A 273 39.83 -38.29 51.26
C PRO A 273 39.66 -39.76 51.69
N TYR A 274 38.92 -39.98 52.76
CA TYR A 274 38.50 -41.31 53.20
C TYR A 274 37.11 -41.25 53.86
N PHE A 275 36.40 -42.37 53.87
CA PHE A 275 35.09 -42.46 54.50
C PHE A 275 35.21 -42.80 55.99
N THR A 276 34.48 -42.07 56.83
CA THR A 276 34.39 -42.31 58.29
C THR A 276 33.10 -43.01 58.69
N GLY A 277 32.21 -43.23 57.72
CA GLY A 277 30.94 -43.92 57.85
C GLY A 277 30.12 -43.78 56.57
N VAL A 278 28.91 -44.33 56.56
CA VAL A 278 27.96 -44.15 55.44
C VAL A 278 27.67 -42.65 55.28
N ASP A 279 27.83 -42.14 54.06
CA ASP A 279 27.63 -40.72 53.70
C ASP A 279 28.46 -39.72 54.53
N ARG A 280 29.64 -40.14 54.98
CA ARG A 280 30.58 -39.27 55.73
C ARG A 280 31.99 -39.44 55.20
N ALA A 281 32.59 -38.34 54.78
CA ALA A 281 33.98 -38.31 54.36
C ALA A 281 34.79 -37.36 55.26
N ALA A 282 36.07 -37.65 55.40
CA ALA A 282 37.04 -36.80 56.07
C ALA A 282 38.36 -36.81 55.29
N LEU A 283 39.27 -35.92 55.69
CA LEU A 283 40.62 -35.84 55.12
C LEU A 283 41.64 -36.32 56.14
N THR A 284 42.57 -37.15 55.71
CA THR A 284 43.79 -37.45 56.47
C THR A 284 45.00 -36.83 55.77
N ALA A 285 46.07 -36.57 56.51
CA ALA A 285 47.32 -36.12 55.92
C ALA A 285 47.96 -37.27 55.13
N LEU A 286 48.30 -37.02 53.86
CA LEU A 286 49.01 -37.96 53.02
C LEU A 286 50.45 -37.49 52.86
N THR A 287 51.38 -38.18 53.50
CA THR A 287 52.80 -37.81 53.49
C THR A 287 53.44 -38.01 52.11
N SER A 288 54.59 -37.38 51.87
CA SER A 288 55.40 -37.60 50.67
C SER A 288 55.79 -39.08 50.52
N VAL A 289 56.15 -39.74 51.63
CA VAL A 289 56.43 -41.19 51.67
C VAL A 289 55.19 -42.00 51.28
N GLY A 290 54.03 -41.68 51.84
CA GLY A 290 52.77 -42.35 51.50
C GLY A 290 52.43 -42.24 50.01
N ARG A 291 52.57 -41.04 49.42
CA ARG A 291 52.40 -40.85 47.97
C ARG A 291 53.41 -41.65 47.15
N ALA A 292 54.66 -41.68 47.59
CA ALA A 292 55.72 -42.40 46.90
C ALA A 292 55.47 -43.91 46.89
N ILE A 293 54.88 -44.48 47.94
CA ILE A 293 54.48 -45.88 48.02
C ILE A 293 53.25 -46.15 47.16
N LEU A 294 52.16 -45.37 47.32
CA LEU A 294 50.91 -45.57 46.56
C LEU A 294 51.10 -45.42 45.04
N GLY A 295 52.09 -44.64 44.60
CA GLY A 295 52.44 -44.48 43.19
C GLY A 295 53.29 -45.59 42.58
N LYS A 296 53.68 -46.62 43.34
CA LYS A 296 54.47 -47.75 42.83
C LYS A 296 53.58 -48.74 42.07
N THR A 297 54.08 -49.25 40.94
CA THR A 297 53.32 -50.14 40.04
C THR A 297 53.63 -51.62 40.24
N SER A 298 54.62 -51.96 41.07
CA SER A 298 54.97 -53.36 41.38
C SER A 298 55.43 -53.53 42.83
N ILE A 299 55.26 -54.74 43.36
CA ILE A 299 55.76 -55.11 44.70
C ILE A 299 57.27 -54.86 44.80
N GLN A 300 58.04 -55.24 43.78
CA GLN A 300 59.48 -55.02 43.74
C GLN A 300 59.84 -53.53 43.90
N SER A 301 59.13 -52.64 43.20
CA SER A 301 59.40 -51.20 43.30
C SER A 301 59.01 -50.57 44.64
N VAL A 302 58.09 -51.20 45.39
CA VAL A 302 57.81 -50.85 46.79
C VAL A 302 58.95 -51.33 47.70
N LEU A 303 59.39 -52.58 47.51
CA LEU A 303 60.49 -53.16 48.29
C LEU A 303 61.79 -52.38 48.08
N ASP A 304 62.14 -52.04 46.83
CA ASP A 304 63.31 -51.23 46.51
C ASP A 304 63.23 -49.83 47.18
N TYR A 305 62.04 -49.21 47.19
CA TYR A 305 61.83 -47.92 47.85
C TYR A 305 61.99 -47.99 49.38
N LEU A 306 61.62 -49.13 49.98
CA LEU A 306 61.82 -49.40 51.41
C LEU A 306 63.24 -49.89 51.74
N GLY A 307 64.10 -50.08 50.74
CA GLY A 307 65.45 -50.63 50.90
C GLY A 307 65.46 -52.14 51.17
N LEU A 308 64.47 -52.88 50.69
CA LEU A 308 64.23 -54.32 50.91
C LEU A 308 64.31 -55.16 49.61
N GLY A 309 65.05 -54.69 48.60
CA GLY A 309 65.25 -55.38 47.33
C GLY A 309 66.25 -56.55 47.42
N GLU A 310 66.53 -57.21 46.30
CA GLU A 310 67.52 -58.31 46.26
C GLU A 310 68.91 -57.82 46.72
N GLY A 311 69.43 -58.42 47.79
CA GLY A 311 70.74 -58.09 48.37
C GLY A 311 70.74 -57.17 49.59
N SER A 312 69.57 -56.80 50.15
CA SER A 312 69.51 -55.94 51.34
C SER A 312 70.03 -56.62 52.62
N ALA A 313 71.13 -56.09 53.17
CA ALA A 313 71.62 -56.45 54.51
C ALA A 313 70.88 -55.62 55.57
N LEU A 314 69.83 -56.19 56.19
CA LEU A 314 69.18 -55.55 57.32
C LEU A 314 70.19 -55.37 58.47
N PRO A 315 70.22 -54.23 59.17
CA PRO A 315 70.97 -54.12 60.41
C PRO A 315 70.26 -54.99 61.46
N VAL A 316 70.72 -56.23 61.60
CA VAL A 316 70.31 -57.13 62.70
C VAL A 316 71.05 -56.69 63.95
N GLY A 317 70.41 -55.80 64.72
CA GLY A 317 70.81 -55.48 66.10
C GLY A 317 70.40 -56.60 67.04
#